data_AF-A0A2N2QW36-F1
#
_entry.id   AF-A0A2N2QW36-F1
#
_cell.length_a   1.000
_cell.length_b   1.000
_cell.length_c   1.000
_cell.angle_alpha   90.00
_cell.angle_beta   90.00
_cell.angle_gamma   90.00
#
_symmetry.space_group_name_H-M   'P 1'
#
loop_
_entity.id
_entity.type
_entity.pdbx_description
1 polymer ?
#
loop_
_entity_poly.entity_id
_entity_poly.type
_entity_poly.pdbx_seq_one_letter_code
_entity_poly.pdbx_strand_id
1 'polypeptide(L)'
;MMNPSLLLGSPTIDHQHQGLFALLERLSSLPRAQEHEEEISDILGKLTKQLQHHFLTEETVMDRLAMPSTLVRAHYAAHHRIVEELTQLHMDSMAGRQRPLETIIAVVGQWVYQHIVEYDLEMKPYLNGK
;
A
#
# COMPACT_ATOMS: atom_id res chain seq x y z
N MET A 1 -13.33 -7.33 -0.42
CA MET A 1 -13.29 -6.82 0.97
C MET A 1 -12.02 -7.29 1.65
N MET A 2 -11.42 -6.46 2.50
CA MET A 2 -10.23 -6.79 3.28
C MET A 2 -10.49 -7.96 4.26
N ASN A 3 -9.55 -8.90 4.35
CA ASN A 3 -9.64 -10.04 5.28
C ASN A 3 -9.42 -9.55 6.73
N PRO A 4 -10.30 -9.93 7.69
CA PRO A 4 -10.12 -9.57 9.11
C PRO A 4 -8.79 -10.01 9.73
N SER A 5 -8.10 -11.02 9.18
CA SER A 5 -6.77 -11.43 9.63
C SER A 5 -5.70 -10.36 9.46
N LEU A 6 -5.94 -9.37 8.60
CA LEU A 6 -5.05 -8.25 8.32
C LEU A 6 -5.27 -7.07 9.29
N LEU A 7 -6.20 -7.17 10.23
CA LEU A 7 -6.42 -6.12 11.23
C LEU A 7 -5.32 -6.11 12.29
N LEU A 8 -4.75 -4.94 12.53
CA LEU A 8 -3.75 -4.69 13.57
C LEU A 8 -4.41 -4.37 14.92
N GLY A 9 -5.68 -3.96 14.92
CA GLY A 9 -6.37 -3.48 16.12
C GLY A 9 -6.09 -1.99 16.41
N SER A 10 -5.49 -1.28 15.46
CA SER A 10 -5.35 0.18 15.47
C SER A 10 -6.42 0.77 14.56
N PRO A 11 -7.48 1.42 15.09
CA PRO A 11 -8.60 1.89 14.26
C PRO A 11 -8.18 2.79 13.10
N THR A 12 -7.14 3.60 13.30
CA THR A 12 -6.60 4.49 12.27
C THR A 12 -5.90 3.71 11.15
N ILE A 13 -5.01 2.77 11.49
CA ILE A 13 -4.27 1.99 10.49
C ILE A 13 -5.20 1.01 9.77
N ASP A 14 -6.09 0.34 10.52
CA ASP A 14 -7.07 -0.58 9.95
C ASP A 14 -8.00 0.13 8.94
N HIS A 15 -8.36 1.38 9.21
CA HIS A 15 -9.13 2.20 8.26
C HIS A 15 -8.32 2.60 7.01
N GLN A 16 -7.03 2.91 7.19
CA GLN A 16 -6.14 3.18 6.06
C GLN A 16 -5.98 1.95 5.16
N HIS A 17 -5.77 0.75 5.73
CA HIS A 17 -5.73 -0.51 4.98
C HIS A 17 -7.02 -0.76 4.20
N GLN A 18 -8.18 -0.55 4.80
CA GLN A 18 -9.48 -0.65 4.11
C GLN A 18 -9.54 0.27 2.89
N GLY A 19 -9.04 1.50 3.01
CA GLY A 19 -8.95 2.44 1.89
C GLY A 19 -8.07 1.93 0.75
N LEU A 20 -6.90 1.37 1.07
CA LEU A 20 -6.00 0.77 0.08
C LEU A 20 -6.67 -0.39 -0.67
N PHE A 21 -7.28 -1.33 0.06
CA PHE A 21 -8.01 -2.45 -0.56
C PHE A 21 -9.20 -1.99 -1.39
N ALA A 22 -9.91 -0.94 -0.99
CA ALA A 22 -11.01 -0.38 -1.79
C ALA A 22 -10.51 0.18 -3.15
N LEU A 23 -9.34 0.83 -3.17
CA LEU A 23 -8.73 1.29 -4.43
C LEU A 23 -8.26 0.12 -5.30
N LEU A 24 -7.68 -0.92 -4.70
CA LEU A 24 -7.29 -2.14 -5.40
C LEU A 24 -8.49 -2.87 -6.02
N GLU A 25 -9.60 -2.94 -5.28
CA GLU A 25 -10.87 -3.51 -5.76
C GLU A 25 -11.42 -2.68 -6.92
N ARG A 26 -11.40 -1.35 -6.82
CA ARG A 26 -11.80 -0.47 -7.92
C ARG A 26 -10.93 -0.68 -9.15
N LEU A 27 -9.61 -0.73 -8.99
CA LEU A 27 -8.67 -0.99 -10.08
C LEU A 27 -8.95 -2.35 -10.75
N SER A 28 -9.23 -3.37 -9.94
CA SER A 28 -9.53 -4.74 -10.42
C SER A 28 -10.90 -4.86 -11.09
N SER A 29 -11.81 -3.93 -10.83
CA SER A 29 -13.15 -3.90 -11.43
C SER A 29 -13.20 -3.21 -12.80
N LEU A 30 -12.11 -2.55 -13.21
CA LEU A 30 -12.07 -1.88 -14.50
C LEU A 30 -12.18 -2.90 -15.65
N PRO A 31 -12.99 -2.61 -16.68
CA PRO A 31 -13.04 -3.44 -17.88
C PRO A 31 -11.68 -3.52 -18.58
N ARG A 32 -11.42 -4.64 -19.26
CA ARG A 32 -10.21 -4.83 -20.07
C ARG A 32 -10.14 -3.97 -21.34
N ALA A 33 -11.10 -3.07 -21.54
CA ALA A 33 -11.14 -2.20 -22.71
C ALA A 33 -10.05 -1.14 -22.64
N GLN A 34 -9.57 -0.72 -23.81
CA GLN A 34 -8.40 0.16 -23.98
C GLN A 34 -8.68 1.65 -23.62
N GLU A 35 -9.86 1.96 -23.07
CA GLU A 35 -10.39 3.32 -22.90
C GLU A 35 -10.26 3.88 -21.46
N HIS A 36 -9.54 3.19 -20.57
CA HIS A 36 -9.51 3.53 -19.13
C HIS A 36 -8.19 4.13 -18.63
N GLU A 37 -7.31 4.61 -19.52
CA GLU A 37 -5.98 5.12 -19.12
C GLU A 37 -6.05 6.26 -18.10
N GLU A 38 -6.97 7.21 -18.28
CA GLU A 38 -7.20 8.31 -17.34
C GLU A 38 -7.69 7.81 -15.97
N GLU A 39 -8.60 6.83 -15.97
CA GLU A 39 -9.15 6.26 -14.73
C GLU A 39 -8.10 5.43 -13.98
N ILE A 40 -7.28 4.66 -14.69
CA ILE A 40 -6.14 3.94 -14.11
C ILE A 40 -5.18 4.94 -13.46
N SER A 41 -4.84 6.02 -14.16
CA SER A 41 -3.97 7.08 -13.65
C SER A 41 -4.54 7.76 -12.39
N ASP A 42 -5.84 8.08 -12.38
CA ASP A 42 -6.51 8.65 -11.21
C ASP A 42 -6.49 7.71 -10.01
N ILE A 43 -6.79 6.41 -10.21
CA ILE A 43 -6.74 5.41 -9.14
C ILE A 43 -5.32 5.24 -8.60
N LEU A 44 -4.31 5.13 -9.47
CA LEU A 44 -2.91 5.04 -9.04
C LEU A 44 -2.44 6.30 -8.30
N GLY A 45 -2.90 7.48 -8.73
CA GLY A 45 -2.62 8.74 -8.04
C GLY A 45 -3.24 8.79 -6.64
N LYS A 46 -4.48 8.32 -6.49
CA LYS A 46 -5.15 8.19 -5.18
C LYS A 46 -4.45 7.18 -4.28
N LEU A 47 -4.06 6.03 -4.84
CA LEU A 47 -3.36 4.99 -4.10
C LEU A 47 -2.00 5.49 -3.60
N THR A 48 -1.25 6.19 -4.45
CA THR A 48 0.04 6.80 -4.08
C THR A 48 -0.09 7.72 -2.88
N LYS A 49 -1.10 8.62 -2.90
CA LYS A 49 -1.37 9.53 -1.79
C LYS A 49 -1.76 8.78 -0.50
N GLN A 50 -2.60 7.75 -0.62
CA GLN A 50 -3.01 6.95 0.53
C GLN A 50 -1.84 6.16 1.13
N LEU A 51 -0.98 5.55 0.30
CA LEU A 51 0.21 4.83 0.77
C LEU A 51 1.19 5.77 1.46
N GLN A 52 1.48 6.95 0.89
CA GLN A 52 2.36 7.93 1.53
C GLN A 52 1.83 8.38 2.90
N HIS A 53 0.51 8.65 3.00
CA HIS A 53 -0.09 9.04 4.27
C HIS A 53 -0.10 7.88 5.29
N HIS A 54 -0.36 6.67 4.81
CA HIS A 54 -0.33 5.45 5.61
C HIS A 54 1.06 5.19 6.18
N PHE A 55 2.09 5.17 5.34
CA PHE A 55 3.49 4.99 5.75
C PHE A 55 3.90 6.03 6.79
N LEU A 56 3.63 7.32 6.55
CA LEU A 56 3.92 8.38 7.54
C LEU A 56 3.22 8.13 8.89
N THR A 57 1.99 7.60 8.85
CA THR A 57 1.23 7.27 10.06
C THR A 57 1.91 6.13 10.82
N GLU A 58 2.29 5.06 10.13
CA GLU A 58 2.98 3.92 10.73
C GLU A 58 4.33 4.30 11.29
N GLU A 59 5.12 5.08 10.56
CA GLU A 59 6.42 5.59 10.98
C GLU A 59 6.30 6.40 12.29
N THR A 60 5.32 7.32 12.35
CA THR A 60 5.03 8.09 13.56
C THR A 60 4.60 7.21 14.74
N VAL A 61 3.92 6.10 14.45
CA VAL A 61 3.50 5.13 15.47
C VAL A 61 4.71 4.31 15.93
N MET A 62 5.50 3.75 15.00
CA MET A 62 6.70 2.95 15.27
C MET A 62 7.70 3.70 16.14
N ASP A 63 7.89 5.00 15.93
CA ASP A 63 8.77 5.86 16.74
C ASP A 63 8.40 5.89 18.23
N ARG A 64 7.14 5.53 18.57
CA ARG A 64 6.63 5.48 19.94
C ARG A 64 6.52 4.06 20.49
N LEU A 65 6.75 3.05 19.64
CA LEU A 65 6.70 1.66 20.03
C LEU A 65 8.09 1.19 20.48
N ALA A 66 8.13 0.28 21.46
CA ALA A 66 9.37 -0.38 21.88
C ALA A 66 9.78 -1.51 20.92
N MET A 67 9.70 -1.26 19.61
CA MET A 67 10.07 -2.23 18.59
C MET A 67 11.59 -2.35 18.44
N PRO A 68 12.14 -3.55 18.17
CA PRO A 68 13.54 -3.70 17.82
C PRO A 68 13.92 -2.82 16.63
N SER A 69 15.00 -2.05 16.77
CA SER A 69 15.45 -1.11 15.72
C SER A 69 15.72 -1.78 14.37
N THR A 70 16.03 -3.07 14.35
CA THR A 70 16.20 -3.87 13.13
C THR A 70 14.88 -4.04 12.37
N LEU A 71 13.77 -4.28 13.07
CA LEU A 71 12.45 -4.42 12.44
C LEU A 71 11.98 -3.07 11.92
N VAL A 72 12.13 -2.02 12.71
CA VAL A 72 11.81 -0.64 12.30
C VAL A 72 12.56 -0.26 11.02
N ARG A 73 13.89 -0.50 10.96
CA ARG A 73 14.67 -0.23 9.73
C ARG A 73 14.22 -1.06 8.53
N ALA A 74 13.83 -2.32 8.74
CA ALA A 74 13.31 -3.16 7.66
C ALA A 74 11.97 -2.64 7.12
N HIS A 75 11.09 -2.18 8.00
CA HIS A 75 9.80 -1.57 7.66
C HIS A 75 9.98 -0.30 6.82
N TYR A 76 10.81 0.65 7.27
CA TYR A 76 11.15 1.85 6.50
C TYR A 76 11.73 1.50 5.11
N ALA A 77 12.60 0.50 5.02
CA ALA A 77 13.15 0.07 3.73
C ALA A 77 12.08 -0.51 2.79
N ALA A 78 11.07 -1.20 3.33
CA ALA A 78 9.93 -1.68 2.55
C ALA A 78 9.08 -0.51 2.01
N HIS A 79 8.80 0.51 2.83
CA HIS A 79 8.13 1.75 2.36
C HIS A 79 8.87 2.38 1.19
N HIS A 80 10.19 2.58 1.33
CA HIS A 80 11.00 3.19 0.29
C HIS A 80 10.93 2.41 -1.02
N ARG A 81 11.05 1.07 -0.97
CA ARG A 81 10.94 0.22 -2.15
C ARG A 81 9.59 0.39 -2.84
N ILE A 82 8.48 0.36 -2.10
CA ILE A 82 7.13 0.51 -2.68
C ILE A 82 6.97 1.89 -3.33
N VAL A 83 7.48 2.95 -2.71
CA VAL A 83 7.45 4.32 -3.27
C VAL A 83 8.29 4.41 -4.55
N GLU A 84 9.46 3.80 -4.60
CA GLU A 84 10.31 3.74 -5.81
C GLU A 84 9.58 3.02 -6.95
N GLU A 85 8.98 1.86 -6.68
CA GLU A 85 8.29 1.08 -7.71
C GLU A 85 7.00 1.78 -8.20
N LEU A 86 6.25 2.46 -7.31
CA LEU A 86 5.14 3.34 -7.68
C LEU A 86 5.59 4.49 -8.57
N THR A 87 6.71 5.13 -8.24
CA THR A 87 7.29 6.22 -9.03
C THR A 87 7.61 5.72 -10.43
N GLN A 88 8.19 4.53 -10.55
CA GLN A 88 8.48 3.92 -11.84
C GLN A 88 7.22 3.63 -12.66
N LEU A 89 6.13 3.15 -12.03
CA LEU A 89 4.84 2.96 -12.71
C LEU A 89 4.28 4.27 -13.29
N HIS A 90 4.34 5.36 -12.52
CA HIS A 90 3.90 6.68 -12.99
C HIS A 90 4.78 7.18 -14.14
N MET A 91 6.11 7.02 -14.03
CA MET A 91 7.05 7.42 -15.08
C MET A 91 6.85 6.63 -16.38
N ASP A 92 6.64 5.31 -16.28
CA ASP A 92 6.35 4.46 -17.44
C ASP A 92 5.04 4.89 -18.12
N SER A 93 4.02 5.24 -17.34
CA SER A 93 2.75 5.77 -17.85
C SER A 93 2.94 7.10 -18.60
N MET A 94 3.66 8.06 -18.00
CA MET A 94 3.94 9.36 -18.64
C MET A 94 4.79 9.24 -19.91
N ALA A 95 5.62 8.21 -20.02
CA ALA A 95 6.42 7.91 -21.20
C ALA A 95 5.66 7.15 -22.30
N GLY A 96 4.35 6.88 -22.13
CA GLY A 96 3.56 6.08 -23.07
C GLY A 96 3.92 4.58 -23.07
N ARG A 97 4.61 4.11 -22.02
CA ARG A 97 5.02 2.71 -21.83
C ARG A 97 4.14 2.03 -20.77
N GLN A 98 2.83 2.30 -20.81
CA GLN A 98 1.90 1.74 -19.84
C GLN A 98 1.94 0.21 -19.87
N ARG A 99 1.94 -0.38 -18.68
CA ARG A 99 1.85 -1.83 -18.51
C ARG A 99 0.38 -2.25 -18.66
N PRO A 100 0.11 -3.51 -19.07
CA PRO A 100 -1.25 -4.04 -19.06
C PRO A 100 -1.91 -3.89 -17.69
N LEU A 101 -3.21 -3.59 -17.66
CA LEU A 101 -3.98 -3.39 -16.43
C LEU A 101 -3.80 -4.57 -15.45
N GLU A 102 -3.82 -5.80 -15.94
CA GLU A 102 -3.63 -7.01 -15.11
C GLU A 102 -2.26 -7.05 -14.46
N THR A 103 -1.22 -6.55 -15.15
CA THR A 103 0.13 -6.46 -14.59
C THR A 103 0.17 -5.40 -13.49
N ILE A 104 -0.49 -4.26 -13.69
CA ILE A 104 -0.59 -3.21 -12.67
C ILE A 104 -1.32 -3.74 -11.43
N ILE A 105 -2.50 -4.36 -11.61
CA ILE A 105 -3.28 -4.96 -10.52
C ILE A 105 -2.44 -5.97 -9.73
N ALA A 106 -1.78 -6.90 -10.43
CA ALA A 106 -0.99 -7.95 -9.80
C ALA A 106 0.16 -7.37 -8.98
N VAL A 107 0.92 -6.44 -9.56
CA VAL A 107 2.09 -5.84 -8.92
C VAL A 107 1.68 -5.00 -7.71
N VAL A 108 0.72 -4.09 -7.88
CA VAL A 108 0.30 -3.17 -6.84
C VAL A 108 -0.44 -3.89 -5.71
N GLY A 109 -1.31 -4.85 -6.06
CA GLY A 109 -1.98 -5.69 -5.07
C GLY A 109 -1.00 -6.52 -4.25
N GLN A 110 0.04 -7.06 -4.90
CA GLN A 110 1.10 -7.80 -4.23
C GLN A 110 1.88 -6.92 -3.25
N TRP A 111 2.26 -5.70 -3.64
CA TRP A 111 2.95 -4.76 -2.74
C TRP A 111 2.17 -4.51 -1.45
N VAL A 112 0.90 -4.11 -1.60
CA VAL A 112 0.05 -3.77 -0.45
C VAL A 112 -0.16 -5.00 0.44
N TYR A 113 -0.50 -6.14 -0.15
CA TYR A 113 -0.77 -7.35 0.62
C TYR A 113 0.47 -7.86 1.36
N GLN A 114 1.61 -7.97 0.66
CA GLN A 114 2.86 -8.42 1.29
C GLN A 114 3.33 -7.47 2.36
N HIS A 115 3.24 -6.16 2.13
CA HIS A 115 3.66 -5.18 3.11
C HIS A 115 2.89 -5.35 4.42
N ILE A 116 1.56 -5.43 4.35
CA ILE A 116 0.72 -5.61 5.52
C ILE A 116 1.06 -6.91 6.26
N VAL A 117 1.28 -8.00 5.52
CA VAL A 117 1.54 -9.32 6.11
C VAL A 117 2.92 -9.41 6.74
N GLU A 118 3.94 -8.90 6.07
CA GLU A 118 5.35 -9.08 6.46
C GLU A 118 5.84 -7.98 7.42
N TYR A 119 5.21 -6.80 7.45
CA TYR A 119 5.70 -5.64 8.21
C TYR A 119 4.62 -5.13 9.17
N ASP A 120 3.46 -4.72 8.69
CA ASP A 120 2.44 -4.05 9.53
C ASP A 120 1.92 -4.98 10.63
N LEU A 121 1.67 -6.26 10.31
CA LEU A 121 1.26 -7.25 11.32
C LEU A 121 2.33 -7.49 12.40
N GLU A 122 3.62 -7.24 12.13
CA GLU A 122 4.67 -7.33 13.16
C GLU A 122 4.54 -6.21 14.21
N MET A 123 3.86 -5.10 13.89
CA MET A 123 3.58 -4.03 14.85
C MET A 123 2.49 -4.44 15.87
N LYS A 124 1.61 -5.38 15.51
CA LYS A 124 0.41 -5.75 16.28
C LYS A 124 0.67 -6.09 17.77
N PRO A 125 1.70 -6.85 18.16
CA PRO A 125 1.99 -7.12 19.57
C PRO A 125 2.38 -5.86 20.35
N TYR A 126 3.00 -4.87 19.70
CA TYR A 126 3.47 -3.64 20.31
C TYR A 126 2.36 -2.59 20.42
N LEU A 127 1.38 -2.61 19.51
CA LEU A 127 0.21 -1.72 19.52
C LEU A 127 -0.72 -2.01 20.72
N ASN A 128 -0.86 -3.28 21.09
CA ASN A 128 -1.76 -3.74 22.16
C ASN A 128 -1.07 -3.81 23.54
N GLY A 129 0.22 -3.50 23.64
CA GLY A 129 1.02 -3.60 24.86
C GLY A 129 0.90 -2.41 25.82
N LYS A 130 -0.26 -1.73 25.87
CA LYS A 130 -0.56 -0.73 26.90
C LYS A 130 -1.21 -1.36 28.12
#